data_AF-W9AMZ0-F1
#
_entry.id   AF-W9AMZ0-F1
#
_cell.length_a   1.000
_cell.length_b   1.000
_cell.length_c   1.000
_cell.angle_alpha   90.00
_cell.angle_beta   90.00
_cell.angle_gamma   90.00
#
_symmetry.space_group_name_H-M   'P 1'
#
loop_
_entity.id
_entity.type
_entity.pdbx_description
1 polymer ?
#
loop_
_entity_poly.entity_id
_entity_poly.type
_entity_poly.pdbx_seq_one_letter_code
_entity_poly.pdbx_strand_id
1 'polypeptide(L)'
;MDIEKDPNRDIEQTKKRTKWGCLSWAAILLFGPIIIFIGIFSFEMFIKEKTLVISHSPNDINTIEVVEKGQPAWFGPSLVKVKYDSKHIERSVKNDGKILRESNFAIQWENDNEATITIYGEEQYSDVIKFNAKESFPFQGSEGSERELGSFTFMTSESPNLINVIELREVSKSKDTSRYSTVQIFYGERGSVLEKYKEHIPSDTYTTDNFRVYWKNDEQVKVAVIREKDSGETYIEDTIEIDLSK
;
A
#
# COMPACT_ATOMS: atom_id res chain seq x y z
N MET A 1 -8.03 34.20 -75.15
CA MET A 1 -7.73 35.12 -74.03
C MET A 1 -6.81 34.35 -73.12
N ASP A 2 -5.54 34.29 -73.51
CA ASP A 2 -4.54 33.46 -72.87
C ASP A 2 -3.93 34.25 -71.73
N ILE A 3 -4.11 33.75 -70.51
CA ILE A 3 -3.58 34.35 -69.29
C ILE A 3 -2.09 34.06 -69.30
N GLU A 4 -1.29 35.07 -69.67
CA GLU A 4 0.16 35.05 -69.59
C GLU A 4 0.56 34.77 -68.13
N LYS A 5 1.11 33.57 -67.91
CA LYS A 5 1.46 33.08 -66.59
C LYS A 5 2.76 33.74 -66.16
N ASP A 6 2.66 34.71 -65.24
CA ASP A 6 3.77 35.52 -64.77
C ASP A 6 4.94 34.63 -64.25
N PRO A 7 6.09 34.59 -64.96
CA PRO A 7 7.21 33.73 -64.61
C PRO A 7 7.85 34.10 -63.26
N ASN A 8 7.69 35.33 -62.77
CA ASN A 8 8.19 35.72 -61.45
C ASN A 8 7.41 35.03 -60.32
N ARG A 9 6.11 34.78 -60.53
CA ARG A 9 5.23 34.19 -59.53
C ARG A 9 5.54 32.70 -59.32
N ASP A 10 5.88 31.98 -60.39
CA ASP A 10 6.29 30.57 -60.33
C ASP A 10 7.69 30.40 -59.67
N ILE A 11 8.62 31.35 -59.91
CA ILE A 11 9.94 31.39 -59.26
C ILE A 11 9.83 31.70 -57.75
N GLU A 12 8.93 32.59 -57.36
CA GLU A 12 8.72 32.94 -55.95
C GLU A 12 8.08 31.79 -55.15
N GLN A 13 7.13 31.07 -55.76
CA GLN A 13 6.50 29.89 -55.16
C GLN A 13 7.48 28.72 -55.00
N THR A 14 8.34 28.46 -55.99
CA THR A 14 9.39 27.43 -55.87
C THR A 14 10.41 27.79 -54.80
N LYS A 15 10.86 29.06 -54.70
CA LYS A 15 11.76 29.50 -53.63
C LYS A 15 11.16 29.33 -52.22
N LYS A 16 9.86 29.60 -52.04
CA LYS A 16 9.16 29.40 -50.75
C LYS A 16 9.03 27.91 -50.39
N ARG A 17 8.69 27.04 -51.35
CA ARG A 17 8.62 25.58 -51.14
C ARG A 17 9.98 24.96 -50.82
N THR A 18 11.05 25.39 -51.50
CA THR A 18 12.42 24.94 -51.21
C THR A 18 12.90 25.41 -49.84
N LYS A 19 12.56 26.64 -49.43
CA LYS A 19 12.87 27.15 -48.08
C LYS A 19 12.13 26.39 -46.99
N TRP A 20 10.84 26.06 -47.19
CA TRP A 20 10.07 25.27 -46.23
C TRP A 20 10.52 23.80 -46.15
N GLY A 21 10.88 23.19 -47.29
CA GLY A 21 11.48 21.86 -47.32
C GLY A 21 12.84 21.81 -46.60
N CYS A 22 13.69 22.82 -46.81
CA CYS A 22 14.98 22.95 -46.15
C CYS A 22 14.83 23.22 -44.63
N LEU A 23 13.90 24.08 -44.24
CA LEU A 23 13.59 24.34 -42.82
C LEU A 23 13.02 23.10 -42.11
N SER A 24 12.17 22.32 -42.78
CA SER A 24 11.64 21.07 -42.24
C SER A 24 12.74 20.02 -42.07
N TRP A 25 13.66 19.91 -43.03
CA TRP A 25 14.80 18.99 -42.94
C TRP A 25 15.81 19.41 -41.88
N ALA A 26 16.08 20.72 -41.75
CA ALA A 26 16.88 21.27 -40.67
C ALA A 26 16.25 21.00 -39.29
N ALA A 27 14.93 21.15 -39.16
CA ALA A 27 14.21 20.83 -37.93
C ALA A 27 14.27 19.33 -37.59
N ILE A 28 14.12 18.43 -38.57
CA ILE A 28 14.24 16.98 -38.35
C ILE A 28 15.67 16.60 -37.96
N LEU A 29 16.70 17.19 -38.59
CA LEU A 29 18.09 16.93 -38.22
C LEU A 29 18.44 17.47 -36.83
N LEU A 30 17.85 18.59 -36.43
CA LEU A 30 18.10 19.20 -35.12
C LEU A 30 17.33 18.51 -33.99
N PHE A 31 16.03 18.27 -34.17
CA PHE A 31 15.16 17.75 -33.12
C PHE A 31 14.93 16.24 -33.18
N GLY A 32 15.11 15.62 -34.34
CA GLY A 32 14.94 14.17 -34.51
C GLY A 32 15.78 13.35 -33.53
N PRO A 33 17.10 13.60 -33.40
CA PRO A 33 17.94 12.91 -32.41
C PRO A 33 17.47 13.12 -30.97
N ILE A 34 16.99 14.33 -30.63
CA ILE A 34 16.48 14.66 -29.30
C ILE A 34 15.21 13.85 -29.00
N ILE A 35 14.27 13.78 -29.94
CA ILE A 35 13.03 13.02 -29.79
C ILE A 35 13.33 11.53 -29.64
N ILE A 36 14.26 10.99 -30.45
CA ILE A 36 14.69 9.59 -30.34
C ILE A 36 15.32 9.34 -28.97
N PHE A 37 16.21 10.22 -28.51
CA PHE A 37 16.85 10.09 -27.21
C PHE A 37 15.84 10.14 -26.05
N ILE A 38 14.90 11.08 -26.08
CA ILE A 38 13.81 11.16 -25.10
C ILE A 38 12.98 9.88 -25.13
N GLY A 39 12.63 9.37 -26.31
CA GLY A 39 11.86 8.13 -26.45
C GLY A 39 12.58 6.92 -25.84
N ILE A 40 13.87 6.75 -26.13
CA ILE A 40 14.69 5.67 -25.55
C ILE A 40 14.80 5.83 -24.03
N PHE A 41 15.10 7.05 -23.57
CA PHE A 41 15.22 7.35 -22.15
C PHE A 41 13.90 7.08 -21.40
N SER A 42 12.77 7.54 -21.93
CA SER A 42 11.45 7.29 -21.36
C SER A 42 11.10 5.80 -21.35
N PHE A 43 11.44 5.05 -22.39
CA PHE A 43 11.22 3.61 -22.43
C PHE A 43 12.01 2.88 -21.34
N GLU A 44 13.31 3.16 -21.24
CA GLU A 44 14.19 2.59 -20.20
C GLU A 44 13.72 2.96 -18.79
N MET A 45 13.34 4.22 -18.57
CA MET A 45 12.98 4.71 -17.24
C MET A 45 11.61 4.26 -16.75
N PHE A 46 10.62 4.07 -17.64
CA PHE A 46 9.23 3.90 -17.22
C PHE A 46 8.54 2.62 -17.74
N ILE A 47 9.05 2.00 -18.81
CA ILE A 47 8.32 0.93 -19.50
C ILE A 47 9.06 -0.40 -19.41
N LYS A 48 10.38 -0.40 -19.56
CA LYS A 48 11.18 -1.62 -19.65
C LYS A 48 10.98 -2.49 -18.41
N GLU A 49 10.54 -3.73 -18.62
CA GLU A 49 10.41 -4.72 -17.55
C GLU A 49 11.74 -5.49 -17.41
N LYS A 50 12.17 -5.72 -16.17
CA LYS A 50 13.31 -6.56 -15.83
C LYS A 50 12.85 -7.67 -14.88
N THR A 51 12.99 -8.91 -15.30
CA THR A 51 12.64 -10.06 -14.46
C THR A 51 13.52 -10.13 -13.22
N LEU A 52 12.88 -10.22 -12.06
CA LEU A 52 13.52 -10.39 -10.76
C LEU A 52 13.45 -11.84 -10.31
N VAL A 53 12.28 -12.48 -10.45
CA VAL A 53 12.02 -13.86 -10.01
C VAL A 53 11.03 -14.54 -10.95
N ILE A 54 11.26 -15.82 -11.23
CA ILE A 54 10.31 -16.74 -11.86
C ILE A 54 10.13 -17.92 -10.91
N SER A 55 8.89 -18.28 -10.60
CA SER A 55 8.57 -19.42 -9.74
C SER A 55 7.52 -20.30 -10.39
N HIS A 56 7.81 -21.61 -10.42
CA HIS A 56 6.92 -22.63 -10.95
C HIS A 56 6.22 -23.37 -9.81
N SER A 57 4.96 -23.73 -10.04
CA SER A 57 4.20 -24.62 -9.16
C SER A 57 4.85 -26.00 -9.02
N PRO A 58 4.54 -26.80 -7.98
CA PRO A 58 5.17 -28.10 -7.75
C PRO A 58 5.18 -29.07 -8.94
N ASN A 59 4.15 -29.07 -9.78
CA ASN A 59 4.07 -29.89 -11.00
C ASN A 59 4.21 -29.07 -12.30
N ASP A 60 4.80 -27.87 -12.24
CA ASP A 60 5.05 -26.97 -13.39
C ASP A 60 3.79 -26.59 -14.21
N ILE A 61 2.60 -26.67 -13.60
CA ILE A 61 1.33 -26.29 -14.23
C ILE A 61 1.21 -24.76 -14.35
N ASN A 62 1.57 -24.03 -13.29
CA ASN A 62 1.40 -22.59 -13.18
C ASN A 62 2.74 -21.90 -12.90
N THR A 63 2.90 -20.68 -13.39
CA THR A 63 4.13 -19.89 -13.24
C THR A 63 3.79 -18.47 -12.79
N ILE A 64 4.47 -18.00 -11.74
CA ILE A 64 4.41 -16.61 -11.28
C ILE A 64 5.73 -15.94 -11.64
N GLU A 65 5.66 -14.79 -12.31
CA GLU A 65 6.82 -13.97 -12.64
C GLU A 65 6.73 -12.64 -11.87
N VAL A 66 7.82 -12.21 -11.24
CA VAL A 66 7.95 -10.87 -10.66
C VAL A 66 8.94 -10.08 -11.48
N VAL A 67 8.52 -8.92 -11.97
CA VAL A 67 9.35 -8.00 -12.76
C VAL A 67 9.41 -6.63 -12.11
N GLU A 68 10.57 -5.97 -12.22
CA GLU A 68 10.76 -4.55 -11.94
C GLU A 68 10.36 -3.75 -13.19
N LYS A 69 9.63 -2.65 -13.04
CA LYS A 69 9.21 -1.78 -14.14
C LYS A 69 10.01 -0.49 -14.14
N GLY A 70 10.66 -0.21 -15.25
CA GLY A 70 11.57 0.93 -15.39
C GLY A 70 12.92 0.68 -14.74
N GLN A 71 13.70 1.75 -14.61
CA GLN A 71 14.92 1.76 -13.81
C GLN A 71 14.63 2.37 -12.43
N PRO A 72 15.26 1.88 -11.35
CA PRO A 72 15.13 2.50 -10.05
C PRO A 72 15.57 3.97 -10.17
N ALA A 73 14.70 4.89 -9.77
CA ALA A 73 15.07 6.29 -9.62
C ALA A 73 16.23 6.37 -8.63
N TRP A 74 17.17 7.31 -8.80
CA TRP A 74 18.31 7.44 -7.88
C TRP A 74 17.90 7.62 -6.41
N PHE A 75 16.65 8.02 -6.16
CA PHE A 75 16.02 8.13 -4.86
C PHE A 75 14.54 7.71 -4.98
N GLY A 76 14.01 7.00 -3.99
CA GLY A 76 12.58 6.61 -3.93
C GLY A 76 12.29 5.12 -4.17
N PRO A 77 11.00 4.73 -4.13
CA PRO A 77 10.60 3.32 -4.22
C PRO A 77 10.67 2.80 -5.66
N SER A 78 10.74 1.48 -5.80
CA SER A 78 10.68 0.78 -7.09
C SER A 78 9.31 0.16 -7.33
N LEU A 79 8.84 0.18 -8.57
CA LEU A 79 7.57 -0.40 -8.97
C LEU A 79 7.80 -1.82 -9.49
N VAL A 80 7.12 -2.79 -8.89
CA VAL A 80 7.17 -4.19 -9.30
C VAL A 80 5.81 -4.66 -9.79
N LYS A 81 5.83 -5.67 -10.66
CA LYS A 81 4.64 -6.26 -11.23
C LYS A 81 4.72 -7.77 -11.04
N VAL A 82 3.77 -8.32 -10.30
CA VAL A 82 3.60 -9.76 -10.12
C VAL A 82 2.64 -10.24 -11.21
N LYS A 83 3.07 -11.19 -12.03
CA LYS A 83 2.42 -11.61 -13.26
C LYS A 83 2.06 -13.10 -13.19
N TYR A 84 0.91 -13.43 -13.74
CA TYR A 84 0.45 -14.78 -14.00
C TYR A 84 -0.36 -14.76 -15.30
N ASP A 85 0.15 -15.45 -16.33
CA ASP A 85 -0.38 -15.37 -17.68
C ASP A 85 -0.54 -13.89 -18.15
N SER A 86 -1.72 -13.48 -18.59
CA SER A 86 -2.04 -12.11 -19.02
C SER A 86 -2.40 -11.17 -17.86
N LYS A 87 -2.53 -11.71 -16.64
CA LYS A 87 -2.98 -10.98 -15.45
C LYS A 87 -1.78 -10.51 -14.63
N HIS A 88 -1.94 -9.39 -13.95
CA HIS A 88 -0.90 -8.88 -13.09
C HIS A 88 -1.44 -7.98 -11.98
N ILE A 89 -0.60 -7.73 -10.99
CA ILE A 89 -0.80 -6.73 -9.95
C ILE A 89 0.48 -5.94 -9.77
N GLU A 90 0.37 -4.62 -9.64
CA GLU A 90 1.52 -3.73 -9.42
C GLU A 90 1.69 -3.44 -7.92
N ARG A 91 2.93 -3.32 -7.45
CA ARG A 91 3.29 -3.01 -6.07
C ARG A 91 4.48 -2.06 -5.98
N SER A 92 4.46 -1.20 -4.98
CA SER A 92 5.59 -0.34 -4.66
C SER A 92 6.47 -1.00 -3.61
N VAL A 93 7.79 -0.99 -3.82
CA VAL A 93 8.80 -1.52 -2.89
C VAL A 93 9.68 -0.38 -2.43
N LYS A 94 9.65 -0.07 -1.14
CA LYS A 94 10.55 0.91 -0.52
C LYS A 94 11.98 0.36 -0.45
N ASN A 95 12.86 0.95 -1.24
CA ASN A 95 14.26 0.56 -1.36
C ASN A 95 15.21 1.76 -1.59
N ASP A 96 14.70 2.99 -1.45
CA ASP A 96 15.46 4.24 -1.58
C ASP A 96 16.45 4.26 -2.76
N GLY A 97 15.96 3.91 -3.96
CA GLY A 97 16.71 3.89 -5.20
C GLY A 97 17.73 2.75 -5.35
N LYS A 98 17.81 1.82 -4.40
CA LYS A 98 18.68 0.63 -4.52
C LYS A 98 18.14 -0.36 -5.54
N ILE A 99 19.01 -1.19 -6.11
CA ILE A 99 18.60 -2.21 -7.07
C ILE A 99 17.85 -3.34 -6.33
N LEU A 100 16.65 -3.66 -6.79
CA LEU A 100 15.91 -4.83 -6.30
C LEU A 100 16.60 -6.13 -6.71
N ARG A 101 16.57 -7.11 -5.80
CA ARG A 101 17.15 -8.45 -5.99
C ARG A 101 16.08 -9.50 -5.78
N GLU A 102 16.35 -10.72 -6.24
CA GLU A 102 15.51 -11.89 -6.00
C GLU A 102 15.20 -12.09 -4.51
N SER A 103 16.15 -11.80 -3.61
CA SER A 103 15.97 -11.89 -2.16
C SER A 103 14.87 -10.97 -1.59
N ASN A 104 14.41 -9.98 -2.36
CA ASN A 104 13.27 -9.15 -1.98
C ASN A 104 11.93 -9.86 -2.17
N PHE A 105 11.91 -11.09 -2.70
CA PHE A 105 10.68 -11.82 -2.99
C PHE A 105 10.78 -13.26 -2.50
N ALA A 106 9.70 -13.75 -1.90
CA ALA A 106 9.54 -15.17 -1.58
C ALA A 106 8.20 -15.65 -2.14
N ILE A 107 8.23 -16.69 -2.97
CA ILE A 107 7.03 -17.32 -3.53
C ILE A 107 6.97 -18.74 -2.98
N GLN A 108 5.92 -19.03 -2.22
CA GLN A 108 5.70 -20.33 -1.59
C GLN A 108 4.42 -20.93 -2.14
N TRP A 109 4.54 -22.03 -2.86
CA TRP A 109 3.39 -22.78 -3.36
C TRP A 109 2.85 -23.72 -2.29
N GLU A 110 1.54 -23.66 -2.06
CA GLU A 110 0.83 -24.62 -1.20
C GLU A 110 0.37 -25.84 -2.02
N ASN A 111 0.01 -25.61 -3.28
CA ASN A 111 -0.33 -26.63 -4.28
C ASN A 111 -0.15 -26.02 -5.68
N ASP A 112 -0.56 -26.71 -6.75
CA ASP A 112 -0.36 -26.18 -8.10
C ASP A 112 -1.14 -24.89 -8.42
N ASN A 113 -2.22 -24.61 -7.69
CA ASN A 113 -3.09 -23.48 -7.97
C ASN A 113 -2.93 -22.34 -6.98
N GLU A 114 -2.34 -22.58 -5.81
CA GLU A 114 -2.32 -21.64 -4.70
C GLU A 114 -0.89 -21.37 -4.23
N ALA A 115 -0.59 -20.08 -4.08
CA ALA A 115 0.71 -19.62 -3.61
C ALA A 115 0.58 -18.40 -2.72
N THR A 116 1.59 -18.19 -1.89
CA THR A 116 1.79 -16.97 -1.12
C THR A 116 3.03 -16.27 -1.66
N ILE A 117 2.87 -15.04 -2.16
CA ILE A 117 3.97 -14.17 -2.58
C ILE A 117 4.22 -13.16 -1.46
N THR A 118 5.45 -13.09 -0.96
CA THR A 118 5.89 -12.12 0.04
C THR A 118 6.91 -11.17 -0.59
N ILE A 119 6.72 -9.87 -0.43
CA ILE A 119 7.58 -8.81 -0.99
C ILE A 119 8.22 -8.02 0.16
N TYR A 120 9.54 -7.99 0.21
CA TYR A 120 10.35 -7.30 1.22
C TYR A 120 10.97 -6.02 0.66
N GLY A 121 10.85 -4.92 1.41
CA GLY A 121 11.62 -3.69 1.19
C GLY A 121 12.32 -3.28 2.48
N GLU A 122 13.17 -2.27 2.43
CA GLU A 122 14.05 -1.89 3.55
C GLU A 122 13.30 -1.14 4.66
N GLU A 123 12.39 -0.26 4.28
CA GLU A 123 11.61 0.59 5.21
C GLU A 123 10.10 0.29 5.10
N GLN A 124 9.77 -0.97 4.79
CA GLN A 124 8.39 -1.44 4.72
C GLN A 124 8.27 -2.81 5.37
N TYR A 125 7.09 -3.07 5.95
CA TYR A 125 6.70 -4.43 6.26
C TYR A 125 6.46 -5.22 4.99
N SER A 126 6.64 -6.53 5.09
CA SER A 126 6.48 -7.40 3.95
C SER A 126 5.05 -7.36 3.42
N ASP A 127 4.86 -7.05 2.14
CA ASP A 127 3.55 -7.18 1.50
C ASP A 127 3.31 -8.66 1.17
N VAL A 128 2.12 -9.16 1.48
CA VAL A 128 1.76 -10.57 1.24
C VAL A 128 0.56 -10.64 0.32
N ILE A 129 0.76 -11.27 -0.82
CA ILE A 129 -0.24 -11.50 -1.85
C ILE A 129 -0.59 -12.98 -1.84
N LYS A 130 -1.87 -13.27 -1.64
CA LYS A 130 -2.43 -14.61 -1.84
C LYS A 130 -2.76 -14.78 -3.31
N PHE A 131 -2.30 -15.90 -3.88
CA PHE A 131 -2.54 -16.25 -5.27
C PHE A 131 -3.44 -17.47 -5.37
N ASN A 132 -4.44 -17.41 -6.26
CA ASN A 132 -5.25 -18.55 -6.65
C ASN A 132 -5.50 -18.55 -8.16
N ALA A 133 -4.90 -19.49 -8.88
CA ALA A 133 -4.99 -19.63 -10.34
C ALA A 133 -6.42 -19.85 -10.87
N LYS A 134 -7.32 -20.37 -10.03
CA LYS A 134 -8.72 -20.65 -10.41
C LYS A 134 -9.60 -19.41 -10.39
N GLU A 135 -9.15 -18.34 -9.75
CA GLU A 135 -9.93 -17.10 -9.62
C GLU A 135 -9.81 -16.21 -10.86
N SER A 136 -10.89 -15.47 -11.13
CA SER A 136 -10.90 -14.47 -12.21
C SER A 136 -9.88 -13.35 -11.95
N PHE A 137 -9.74 -12.95 -10.68
CA PHE A 137 -8.69 -12.07 -10.17
C PHE A 137 -7.77 -12.89 -9.25
N PRO A 138 -6.69 -13.47 -9.79
CA PRO A 138 -5.92 -14.49 -9.07
C PRO A 138 -5.06 -13.92 -7.96
N PHE A 139 -4.85 -12.60 -7.92
CA PHE A 139 -4.07 -11.94 -6.89
C PHE A 139 -4.99 -11.24 -5.89
N GLN A 140 -4.90 -11.66 -4.63
CA GLN A 140 -5.58 -11.05 -3.50
C GLN A 140 -4.49 -10.50 -2.56
N GLY A 141 -4.24 -9.20 -2.65
CA GLY A 141 -3.18 -8.53 -1.91
C GLY A 141 -3.71 -7.76 -0.71
N SER A 142 -2.77 -7.35 0.16
CA SER A 142 -3.05 -6.57 1.38
C SER A 142 -3.50 -5.12 1.15
N GLU A 143 -3.56 -4.65 -0.10
CA GLU A 143 -3.96 -3.27 -0.40
C GLU A 143 -5.41 -3.05 0.06
N GLY A 144 -5.58 -2.21 1.08
CA GLY A 144 -6.83 -1.93 1.75
C GLY A 144 -7.24 -2.94 2.82
N SER A 145 -6.58 -4.11 2.95
CA SER A 145 -6.94 -5.10 3.97
C SER A 145 -6.19 -4.81 5.28
N GLU A 146 -6.95 -4.43 6.30
CA GLU A 146 -6.43 -4.28 7.65
C GLU A 146 -6.07 -5.66 8.23
N ARG A 147 -4.85 -5.79 8.77
CA ARG A 147 -4.39 -7.00 9.46
C ARG A 147 -4.02 -6.67 10.89
N GLU A 148 -4.54 -7.44 11.84
CA GLU A 148 -4.09 -7.40 13.22
C GLU A 148 -2.74 -8.14 13.33
N LEU A 149 -1.71 -7.41 13.76
CA LEU A 149 -0.34 -7.90 13.88
C LEU A 149 -0.08 -8.54 15.24
N GLY A 150 -0.85 -8.13 16.24
CA GLY A 150 -0.72 -8.59 17.61
C GLY A 150 -1.59 -7.75 18.53
N SER A 151 -1.86 -8.31 19.70
CA SER A 151 -2.57 -7.64 20.76
C SER A 151 -1.94 -7.97 22.10
N PHE A 152 -1.93 -7.00 23.01
CA PHE A 152 -1.61 -7.25 24.41
C PHE A 152 -2.59 -6.50 25.31
N THR A 153 -2.93 -7.11 26.44
CA THR A 153 -3.73 -6.49 27.48
C THR A 153 -2.84 -5.58 28.31
N PHE A 154 -3.19 -4.31 28.41
CA PHE A 154 -2.44 -3.33 29.23
C PHE A 154 -3.20 -2.91 30.48
N MET A 155 -4.52 -3.14 30.54
CA MET A 155 -5.33 -2.85 31.71
C MET A 155 -6.46 -3.87 31.83
N THR A 156 -6.66 -4.35 33.05
CA THR A 156 -7.77 -5.22 33.43
C THR A 156 -8.45 -4.62 34.65
N SER A 157 -9.78 -4.65 34.67
CA SER A 157 -10.57 -4.18 35.81
C SER A 157 -11.72 -5.14 36.08
N GLU A 158 -11.81 -5.59 37.33
CA GLU A 158 -12.85 -6.50 37.80
C GLU A 158 -13.99 -5.71 38.46
N SER A 159 -15.22 -6.18 38.24
CA SER A 159 -16.43 -5.70 38.92
C SER A 159 -16.36 -5.89 40.45
N PRO A 160 -17.15 -5.14 41.24
CA PRO A 160 -17.10 -5.17 42.71
C PRO A 160 -17.22 -6.57 43.34
N ASN A 161 -18.07 -7.45 42.80
CA ASN A 161 -18.24 -8.82 43.27
C ASN A 161 -17.51 -9.86 42.41
N LEU A 162 -16.60 -9.42 41.52
CA LEU A 162 -15.75 -10.28 40.69
C LEU A 162 -16.55 -11.16 39.71
N ILE A 163 -17.73 -10.71 39.29
CA ILE A 163 -18.60 -11.41 38.33
C ILE A 163 -18.13 -11.13 36.90
N ASN A 164 -18.01 -9.85 36.55
CA ASN A 164 -17.57 -9.37 35.25
C ASN A 164 -16.17 -8.76 35.29
N VAL A 165 -15.51 -8.76 34.13
CA VAL A 165 -14.20 -8.16 33.90
C VAL A 165 -14.23 -7.34 32.62
N ILE A 166 -13.49 -6.23 32.63
CA ILE A 166 -13.14 -5.46 31.42
C ILE A 166 -11.64 -5.53 31.20
N GLU A 167 -11.26 -5.73 29.95
CA GLU A 167 -9.88 -5.66 29.48
C GLU A 167 -9.75 -4.58 28.40
N LEU A 168 -8.76 -3.71 28.55
CA LEU A 168 -8.32 -2.82 27.49
C LEU A 168 -7.07 -3.44 26.87
N ARG A 169 -7.17 -3.66 25.56
CA ARG A 169 -6.10 -4.25 24.77
C ARG A 169 -5.61 -3.24 23.74
N GLU A 170 -4.30 -3.09 23.66
CA GLU A 170 -3.68 -2.48 22.50
C GLU A 170 -3.65 -3.52 21.38
N VAL A 171 -4.13 -3.15 20.20
CA VAL A 171 -4.09 -3.98 19.00
C VAL A 171 -3.29 -3.25 17.95
N SER A 172 -2.12 -3.78 17.63
CA SER A 172 -1.30 -3.27 16.55
C SER A 172 -1.87 -3.75 15.23
N LYS A 173 -2.14 -2.82 14.32
CA LYS A 173 -2.71 -3.08 13.01
C LYS A 173 -1.77 -2.60 11.92
N SER A 174 -1.82 -3.28 10.78
CA SER A 174 -1.24 -2.78 9.54
C SER A 174 -2.32 -2.65 8.49
N LYS A 175 -2.33 -1.50 7.81
CA LYS A 175 -3.08 -1.30 6.59
C LYS A 175 -2.12 -0.74 5.55
N ASP A 176 -2.05 -1.38 4.39
CA ASP A 176 -1.07 -1.05 3.35
C ASP A 176 0.36 -1.06 3.91
N THR A 177 1.04 0.09 3.90
CA THR A 177 2.37 0.29 4.48
C THR A 177 2.36 0.94 5.86
N SER A 178 1.18 1.32 6.37
CA SER A 178 1.03 2.10 7.59
C SER A 178 0.70 1.19 8.78
N ARG A 179 1.39 1.42 9.89
CA ARG A 179 1.03 0.83 11.18
C ARG A 179 0.36 1.86 12.05
N TYR A 180 -0.65 1.40 12.78
CA TYR A 180 -1.30 2.16 13.84
C TYR A 180 -1.74 1.18 14.91
N SER A 181 -1.89 1.68 16.13
CA SER A 181 -2.46 0.92 17.22
C SER A 181 -3.85 1.45 17.52
N THR A 182 -4.76 0.54 17.86
CA THR A 182 -6.09 0.87 18.36
C THR A 182 -6.26 0.30 19.76
N VAL A 183 -7.05 0.98 20.59
CA VAL A 183 -7.47 0.44 21.88
C VAL A 183 -8.80 -0.25 21.69
N GLN A 184 -8.85 -1.54 21.99
CA GLN A 184 -10.07 -2.33 21.98
C GLN A 184 -10.49 -2.64 23.42
N ILE A 185 -11.77 -2.40 23.72
CA ILE A 185 -12.37 -2.72 25.02
C ILE A 185 -13.09 -4.05 24.89
N PHE A 186 -12.68 -5.01 25.71
CA PHE A 186 -13.28 -6.32 25.84
C PHE A 186 -14.00 -6.44 27.18
N TYR A 187 -15.10 -7.18 27.23
CA TYR A 187 -15.87 -7.42 28.45
C TYR A 187 -16.41 -8.84 28.50
N GLY A 188 -16.75 -9.32 29.68
CA GLY A 188 -17.43 -10.59 29.86
C GLY A 188 -17.38 -11.07 31.30
N GLU A 189 -17.95 -12.24 31.53
CA GLU A 189 -17.84 -12.92 32.82
C GLU A 189 -16.39 -13.27 33.11
N ARG A 190 -16.01 -13.18 34.38
CA ARG A 190 -14.67 -13.49 34.84
C ARG A 190 -14.32 -14.95 34.50
N GLY A 191 -13.22 -15.14 33.77
CA GLY A 191 -12.76 -16.46 33.34
C GLY A 191 -13.42 -16.99 32.07
N SER A 192 -14.33 -16.22 31.46
CA SER A 192 -14.92 -16.53 30.16
C SER A 192 -14.08 -15.99 29.00
N VAL A 193 -14.48 -16.33 27.77
CA VAL A 193 -13.96 -15.68 26.57
C VAL A 193 -14.63 -14.31 26.46
N LEU A 194 -13.83 -13.24 26.53
CA LEU A 194 -14.34 -11.87 26.48
C LEU A 194 -14.79 -11.46 25.07
N GLU A 195 -15.90 -10.73 25.01
CA GLU A 195 -16.45 -10.16 23.78
C GLU A 195 -15.87 -8.77 23.52
N LYS A 196 -15.58 -8.45 22.25
CA LYS A 196 -15.18 -7.10 21.84
C LYS A 196 -16.38 -6.16 21.93
N TYR A 197 -16.29 -5.13 22.77
CA TYR A 197 -17.33 -4.10 22.90
C TYR A 197 -17.16 -2.97 21.88
N LYS A 198 -16.01 -2.30 21.92
CA LYS A 198 -15.77 -1.07 21.18
C LYS A 198 -14.29 -0.96 20.83
N GLU A 199 -14.03 -0.37 19.67
CA GLU A 199 -12.71 0.05 19.25
C GLU A 199 -12.60 1.57 19.31
N HIS A 200 -11.50 2.05 19.87
CA HIS A 200 -11.15 3.45 19.93
C HIS A 200 -9.82 3.64 19.18
N ILE A 201 -9.80 4.57 18.23
CA ILE A 201 -8.60 4.98 17.53
C ILE A 201 -8.10 6.24 18.24
N PRO A 202 -6.97 6.17 18.96
CA PRO A 202 -6.42 7.31 19.67
C PRO A 202 -6.03 8.41 18.67
N SER A 203 -6.39 9.64 18.99
CA SER A 203 -5.96 10.86 18.28
C SER A 203 -4.44 11.08 18.38
N ASP A 204 -3.85 10.68 19.51
CA ASP A 204 -2.43 10.80 19.84
C ASP A 204 -1.92 9.61 20.66
N THR A 205 -0.60 9.56 20.87
CA THR A 205 0.08 8.57 21.73
C THR A 205 -0.66 8.43 23.06
N TYR A 206 -0.89 7.19 23.49
CA TYR A 206 -1.61 6.88 24.72
C TYR A 206 -0.77 5.94 25.59
N THR A 207 -0.99 6.03 26.89
CA THR A 207 -0.43 5.15 27.92
C THR A 207 -1.56 4.60 28.78
N THR A 208 -1.23 3.68 29.68
CA THR A 208 -2.18 3.13 30.66
C THR A 208 -2.82 4.21 31.53
N ASP A 209 -2.15 5.34 31.73
CA ASP A 209 -2.63 6.44 32.57
C ASP A 209 -3.74 7.27 31.91
N ASN A 210 -3.89 7.14 30.59
CA ASN A 210 -4.97 7.80 29.84
C ASN A 210 -6.34 7.13 30.03
N PHE A 211 -6.43 6.03 30.77
CA PHE A 211 -7.69 5.30 30.94
C PHE A 211 -8.04 5.14 32.43
N ARG A 212 -9.32 5.39 32.76
CA ARG A 212 -9.87 5.12 34.09
C ARG A 212 -11.16 4.32 33.96
N VAL A 213 -11.24 3.21 34.70
CA VAL A 213 -12.43 2.34 34.74
C VAL A 213 -13.16 2.55 36.06
N TYR A 214 -14.45 2.83 35.98
CA TYR A 214 -15.34 3.06 37.12
C TYR A 214 -16.52 2.11 37.05
N TRP A 215 -16.58 1.16 37.98
CA TRP A 215 -17.75 0.29 38.14
C TRP A 215 -18.79 0.97 39.02
N LYS A 216 -20.03 1.01 38.55
CA LYS A 216 -21.20 1.46 39.33
C LYS A 216 -21.84 0.32 40.10
N ASN A 217 -21.87 -0.87 39.48
CA ASN A 217 -22.26 -2.16 40.06
C ASN A 217 -21.59 -3.27 39.22
N ASP A 218 -21.98 -4.55 39.34
CA ASP A 218 -21.33 -5.62 38.58
C ASP A 218 -21.62 -5.63 37.07
N GLU A 219 -22.63 -4.89 36.64
CA GLU A 219 -23.14 -4.89 35.27
C GLU A 219 -22.90 -3.55 34.57
N GLN A 220 -22.70 -2.47 35.31
CA GLN A 220 -22.59 -1.11 34.77
C GLN A 220 -21.21 -0.55 35.03
N VAL A 221 -20.51 -0.21 33.95
CA VAL A 221 -19.13 0.29 34.00
C VAL A 221 -18.93 1.43 33.03
N LYS A 222 -18.11 2.38 33.46
CA LYS A 222 -17.71 3.56 32.70
C LYS A 222 -16.20 3.55 32.51
N VAL A 223 -15.77 3.64 31.26
CA VAL A 223 -14.37 3.82 30.87
C VAL A 223 -14.19 5.28 30.43
N ALA A 224 -13.42 6.05 31.18
CA ALA A 224 -13.07 7.43 30.83
C ALA A 224 -11.70 7.46 30.13
N VAL A 225 -11.65 8.17 29.00
CA VAL A 225 -10.41 8.49 28.27
C VAL A 225 -9.95 9.87 28.72
N ILE A 226 -8.79 9.95 29.36
CA ILE A 226 -8.22 11.15 29.95
C ILE A 226 -7.02 11.59 29.15
N ARG A 227 -6.99 12.87 28.79
CA ARG A 227 -5.87 13.51 28.09
C ARG A 227 -5.29 14.64 28.92
N GLU A 228 -4.02 14.92 28.69
CA GLU A 228 -3.29 16.02 29.29
C GLU A 228 -3.05 17.09 28.22
N LYS A 229 -3.34 18.35 28.54
CA LYS A 229 -2.99 19.49 27.69
C LYS A 229 -1.51 19.83 27.86
N ASP A 230 -0.96 20.61 26.93
CA ASP A 230 0.39 21.19 27.05
C ASP A 230 0.61 21.97 28.36
N SER A 231 -0.46 22.46 28.99
CA SER A 231 -0.43 23.15 30.29
C SER A 231 -0.29 22.22 31.50
N GLY A 232 -0.30 20.89 31.31
CA GLY A 232 -0.33 19.89 32.37
C GLY A 232 -1.72 19.62 32.97
N GLU A 233 -2.78 20.27 32.46
CA GLU A 233 -4.15 20.02 32.92
C GLU A 233 -4.74 18.80 32.23
N THR A 234 -5.33 17.89 33.02
CA THR A 234 -6.05 16.73 32.49
C THR A 234 -7.52 17.06 32.19
N TYR A 235 -8.07 16.50 31.11
CA TYR A 235 -9.50 16.54 30.78
C TYR A 235 -10.00 15.19 30.28
N ILE A 236 -11.31 14.96 30.36
CA ILE A 236 -11.95 13.76 29.81
C ILE A 236 -12.25 14.02 28.33
N GLU A 237 -11.59 13.28 27.45
CA GLU A 237 -11.79 13.33 26.00
C GLU A 237 -13.03 12.53 25.57
N ASP A 238 -13.19 11.32 26.12
CA ASP A 238 -14.33 10.45 25.82
C ASP A 238 -14.79 9.69 27.08
N THR A 239 -16.05 9.29 27.10
CA THR A 239 -16.66 8.46 28.13
C THR A 239 -17.42 7.34 27.45
N ILE A 240 -17.02 6.11 27.75
CA ILE A 240 -17.63 4.90 27.21
C ILE A 240 -18.38 4.22 28.34
N GLU A 241 -19.71 4.24 28.27
CA GLU A 241 -20.59 3.55 29.20
C GLU A 241 -20.97 2.18 28.63
N ILE A 242 -20.93 1.16 29.49
CA ILE A 242 -21.14 -0.24 29.14
C ILE A 242 -22.12 -0.82 30.16
N ASP A 243 -23.22 -1.38 29.66
CA ASP A 243 -24.22 -2.09 30.45
C ASP A 243 -24.24 -3.57 30.02
N LEU A 244 -23.96 -4.44 30.97
CA LEU A 244 -23.77 -5.88 30.80
C LEU A 244 -25.03 -6.70 31.14
N SER A 245 -26.13 -6.05 31.50
CA SER A 245 -27.40 -6.68 31.94
C SER A 245 -28.21 -7.38 30.83
N LYS A 246 -27.55 -7.86 29.76
CA LYS A 246 -28.23 -8.53 28.64
C LYS A 246 -28.89 -9.85 29.02
#